data_AF-A0A1F8SMQ9-F1
#
_entry.id   AF-A0A1F8SMQ9-F1
#
_cell.length_a   1.000
_cell.length_b   1.000
_cell.length_c   1.000
_cell.angle_alpha   90.00
_cell.angle_beta   90.00
_cell.angle_gamma   90.00
#
_symmetry.space_group_name_H-M   'P 1'
#
loop_
_entity.id
_entity.type
_entity.pdbx_description
1 polymer ?
#
loop_
_entity_poly.entity_id
_entity_poly.type
_entity_poly.pdbx_seq_one_letter_code
_entity_poly.pdbx_strand_id
1 'polypeptide(L)'
;MGNEWVKLFMKEQDRGRFRAYFHWFNQFLDGIRDIYEMVVNQLPPEFFPSADGFTSDNYYFPRQKVAPSIPPYYALSLEGFKCALQIVTIIDSSLIARNGFFLHEPSIIIVLHTQAYKYSWVDEFALNVARNRNVRSIRKVNGIIWGQIKSEYPADFFAFQRSLDKFSNTDNPQEAVRLQIVNPIIENLRKGFPNPPA
;
A
#
# COMPACT_ATOMS: atom_id res chain seq x y z
N MET A 1 -20.32 40.89 -23.94
CA MET A 1 -19.35 41.05 -22.83
C MET A 1 -20.12 41.05 -21.54
N GLY A 2 -19.71 40.21 -20.58
CA GLY A 2 -20.34 40.12 -19.27
C GLY A 2 -20.05 38.76 -18.67
N ASN A 3 -18.78 38.48 -18.38
CA ASN A 3 -18.39 37.36 -17.54
C ASN A 3 -18.96 37.64 -16.14
N GLU A 4 -20.19 37.17 -15.89
CA GLU A 4 -20.66 36.94 -14.53
C GLU A 4 -19.79 35.82 -13.95
N TRP A 5 -18.70 36.26 -13.32
CA TRP A 5 -17.90 35.46 -12.44
C TRP A 5 -18.83 34.73 -11.49
N VAL A 6 -18.94 33.42 -11.69
CA VAL A 6 -19.51 32.46 -10.76
C VAL A 6 -18.72 32.56 -9.45
N LYS A 7 -19.06 33.55 -8.63
CA LYS A 7 -18.75 33.54 -7.20
C LYS A 7 -19.72 32.54 -6.58
N LEU A 8 -19.36 31.26 -6.70
CA LEU A 8 -19.83 30.19 -5.83
C LEU A 8 -19.41 30.54 -4.40
N PHE A 9 -20.18 31.42 -3.74
CA PHE A 9 -20.10 31.59 -2.30
C PHE A 9 -20.64 30.31 -1.68
N MET A 10 -19.76 29.33 -1.44
CA MET A 10 -20.07 28.23 -0.54
C MET A 10 -20.59 28.82 0.77
N LYS A 11 -21.77 28.38 1.20
CA LYS A 11 -22.35 28.77 2.47
C LYS A 11 -21.34 28.46 3.58
N GLU A 12 -21.33 29.25 4.64
CA GLU A 12 -20.34 29.16 5.71
C GLU A 12 -20.31 27.77 6.38
N GLN A 13 -21.47 27.12 6.47
CA GLN A 13 -21.61 25.72 6.90
C GLN A 13 -20.94 24.73 5.94
N ASP A 14 -21.03 24.94 4.62
CA ASP A 14 -20.37 24.11 3.61
C ASP A 14 -18.86 24.33 3.62
N ARG A 15 -18.40 25.56 3.92
CA ARG A 15 -16.97 25.85 4.16
C ARG A 15 -16.46 25.15 5.42
N GLY A 16 -17.24 25.15 6.51
CA GLY A 16 -16.91 24.45 7.74
C GLY A 16 -16.80 22.94 7.54
N ARG A 17 -17.79 22.34 6.85
CA ARG A 17 -17.77 20.92 6.45
C ARG A 17 -16.56 20.60 5.57
N PHE A 18 -16.32 21.39 4.53
CA PHE A 18 -15.18 21.21 3.65
C PHE A 18 -13.84 21.27 4.40
N ARG A 19 -13.66 22.24 5.30
CA ARG A 19 -12.45 22.34 6.14
C ARG A 19 -12.29 21.14 7.07
N ALA A 20 -13.37 20.68 7.71
CA ALA A 20 -13.33 19.51 8.57
C ALA A 20 -12.96 18.23 7.80
N TYR A 21 -13.57 18.02 6.62
CA TYR A 21 -13.22 16.91 5.73
C TYR A 21 -11.76 16.97 5.27
N PHE A 22 -11.28 18.15 4.89
CA PHE A 22 -9.89 18.34 4.48
C PHE A 22 -8.91 18.09 5.62
N HIS A 23 -9.23 18.57 6.84
CA HIS A 23 -8.41 18.34 8.02
C HIS A 23 -8.34 16.85 8.39
N TRP A 24 -9.49 16.17 8.45
CA TRP A 24 -9.55 14.73 8.71
C TRP A 24 -8.79 13.93 7.64
N PHE A 25 -8.96 14.30 6.37
CA PHE A 25 -8.25 13.67 5.26
C PHE A 25 -6.74 13.79 5.39
N ASN A 26 -6.24 14.98 5.72
CA ASN A 26 -4.81 15.19 5.94
C ASN A 26 -4.30 14.40 7.14
N GLN A 27 -5.03 14.39 8.27
CA GLN A 27 -4.65 13.59 9.43
C GLN A 27 -4.60 12.09 9.11
N PHE A 28 -5.57 11.59 8.34
CA PHE A 28 -5.61 10.20 7.90
C PHE A 28 -4.42 9.87 6.98
N LEU A 29 -4.13 10.76 6.03
CA LEU A 29 -2.98 10.65 5.13
C LEU A 29 -1.65 10.67 5.87
N ASP A 30 -1.48 11.62 6.80
CA ASP A 30 -0.30 11.75 7.63
C ASP A 30 -0.11 10.49 8.48
N GLY A 31 -1.17 9.93 9.06
CA GLY A 31 -1.10 8.66 9.79
C GLY A 31 -0.68 7.47 8.93
N ILE A 32 -1.19 7.35 7.69
CA ILE A 32 -0.74 6.32 6.74
C ILE A 32 0.74 6.52 6.40
N ARG A 33 1.11 7.76 6.13
CA ARG A 33 2.48 8.14 5.79
C ARG A 33 3.44 7.80 6.93
N ASP A 34 3.06 8.07 8.17
CA ASP A 34 3.85 7.73 9.35
C ASP A 34 4.06 6.23 9.46
N ILE A 35 3.03 5.41 9.21
CA ILE A 35 3.18 3.95 9.18
C ILE A 35 4.18 3.52 8.10
N TYR A 36 4.09 4.11 6.91
CA TYR A 36 4.99 3.82 5.80
C TYR A 36 6.45 4.16 6.16
N GLU A 37 6.66 5.35 6.70
CA GLU A 37 7.97 5.82 7.18
C GLU A 37 8.52 4.91 8.29
N MET A 38 7.68 4.49 9.24
CA MET A 38 8.07 3.54 10.30
C MET A 38 8.51 2.19 9.74
N VAL A 39 7.82 1.65 8.72
CA VAL A 39 8.23 0.38 8.09
C VAL A 39 9.61 0.52 7.47
N VAL A 40 9.85 1.61 6.71
CA VAL A 40 11.13 1.85 6.03
C VAL A 40 12.27 2.01 7.03
N ASN A 41 12.06 2.83 8.07
CA ASN A 41 13.08 3.12 9.08
C ASN A 41 13.47 1.90 9.94
N GLN A 42 12.58 0.91 10.05
CA GLN A 42 12.83 -0.30 10.82
C GLN A 42 13.34 -1.48 9.98
N LEU A 43 13.23 -1.42 8.65
CA LEU A 43 13.81 -2.42 7.78
C LEU A 43 15.35 -2.25 7.73
N PRO A 44 16.12 -3.35 7.63
CA PRO A 44 17.57 -3.27 7.54
C PRO A 44 18.02 -2.43 6.33
N PRO A 45 19.02 -1.54 6.46
CA PRO A 45 19.51 -0.72 5.33
C PRO A 45 19.96 -1.55 4.14
N GLU A 46 20.47 -2.76 4.40
CA GLU A 46 20.87 -3.76 3.39
C GLU A 46 19.72 -4.19 2.45
N PHE A 47 18.47 -3.83 2.77
CA PHE A 47 17.31 -4.13 1.95
C PHE A 47 17.18 -3.17 0.76
N PHE A 48 17.63 -1.92 0.91
CA PHE A 48 17.46 -0.84 -0.07
C PHE A 48 18.83 -0.42 -0.66
N PRO A 49 18.96 -0.30 -2.00
CA PRO A 49 20.24 -0.03 -2.67
C PRO A 49 20.83 1.35 -2.36
N SER A 50 20.03 2.30 -1.88
CA SER A 50 20.49 3.59 -1.36
C SER A 50 19.61 4.04 -0.20
N ALA A 51 20.24 4.52 0.88
CA ALA A 51 19.52 5.15 2.01
C ALA A 51 18.81 6.46 1.58
N ASP A 52 19.16 7.01 0.42
CA ASP A 52 18.56 8.20 -0.21
C ASP A 52 17.27 7.90 -1.01
N GLY A 53 16.83 6.64 -1.08
CA GLY A 53 15.76 6.18 -1.97
C GLY A 53 14.32 6.51 -1.54
N PHE A 54 14.14 7.34 -0.52
CA PHE A 54 12.82 7.70 0.01
C PHE A 54 12.48 9.15 -0.33
N THR A 55 11.77 9.36 -1.44
CA THR A 55 11.27 10.66 -1.87
C THR A 55 9.75 10.65 -1.97
N SER A 56 9.16 11.83 -2.18
CA SER A 56 7.72 11.95 -2.43
C SER A 56 7.24 11.13 -3.64
N ASP A 57 8.12 10.80 -4.57
CA ASP A 57 7.79 10.08 -5.80
C ASP A 57 7.55 8.58 -5.55
N ASN A 58 7.96 8.07 -4.39
CA ASN A 58 7.66 6.70 -3.96
C ASN A 58 6.21 6.53 -3.50
N TYR A 59 5.52 7.64 -3.21
CA TYR A 59 4.13 7.64 -2.79
C TYR A 59 3.20 7.70 -3.99
N TYR A 60 2.19 6.87 -3.98
CA TYR A 60 1.21 6.78 -5.05
C TYR A 60 -0.21 6.78 -4.50
N PHE A 61 -1.10 7.50 -5.16
CA PHE A 61 -2.54 7.35 -5.03
C PHE A 61 -3.20 7.71 -6.35
N PRO A 62 -4.31 7.05 -6.73
CA PRO A 62 -4.96 7.30 -8.01
C PRO A 62 -5.54 8.71 -8.04
N ARG A 63 -5.22 9.47 -9.09
CA ARG A 63 -5.79 10.80 -9.32
C ARG A 63 -7.29 10.68 -9.60
N GLN A 64 -8.11 11.37 -8.82
CA GLN A 64 -9.55 11.43 -9.04
C GLN A 64 -9.89 12.69 -9.86
N LYS A 65 -10.65 12.52 -10.94
CA LYS A 65 -11.05 13.61 -11.84
C LYS A 65 -12.16 14.50 -11.27
N VAL A 66 -12.79 14.09 -10.17
CA VAL A 66 -13.92 14.78 -9.56
C VAL A 66 -13.57 15.06 -8.09
N ALA A 67 -13.65 16.33 -7.69
CA ALA A 67 -13.39 16.77 -6.32
C ALA A 67 -14.65 16.63 -5.44
N PRO A 68 -14.53 16.49 -4.10
CA PRO A 68 -13.47 15.86 -3.32
C PRO A 68 -13.92 14.46 -2.85
N SER A 69 -13.22 13.40 -3.27
CA SER A 69 -13.41 12.04 -2.75
C SER A 69 -12.11 11.50 -2.18
N ILE A 70 -12.22 10.55 -1.25
CA ILE A 70 -11.07 9.86 -0.66
C ILE A 70 -10.56 8.88 -1.75
N PRO A 71 -9.26 8.89 -2.10
CA PRO A 71 -8.66 7.87 -2.94
C PRO A 71 -8.97 6.46 -2.40
N PRO A 72 -9.33 5.50 -3.27
CA PRO A 72 -9.69 4.16 -2.83
C PRO A 72 -8.50 3.38 -2.27
N TYR A 73 -7.26 3.83 -2.54
CA TYR A 73 -6.04 3.31 -1.94
C TYR A 73 -4.92 4.35 -1.93
N TYR A 74 -3.94 4.11 -1.07
CA TYR A 74 -2.66 4.81 -1.01
C TYR A 74 -1.54 3.77 -1.03
N ALA A 75 -0.42 4.08 -1.65
CA ALA A 75 0.66 3.14 -1.79
C ALA A 75 2.03 3.80 -1.57
N LEU A 76 2.97 3.02 -1.05
CA LEU A 76 4.39 3.30 -1.07
C LEU A 76 5.06 2.20 -1.90
N SER A 77 5.96 2.61 -2.79
CA SER A 77 6.74 1.69 -3.62
C SER A 77 8.23 1.98 -3.51
N LEU A 78 9.01 0.96 -3.17
CA LEU A 78 10.46 1.09 -2.95
C LEU A 78 11.24 0.00 -3.68
N GLU A 79 12.31 0.42 -4.32
CA GLU A 79 13.31 -0.47 -4.93
C GLU A 79 14.18 -1.10 -3.83
N GLY A 80 14.35 -2.41 -3.86
CA GLY A 80 15.35 -3.11 -3.05
C GLY A 80 16.39 -3.81 -3.92
N PHE A 81 17.45 -4.37 -3.33
CA PHE A 81 18.55 -4.97 -4.09
C PHE A 81 18.16 -6.15 -4.98
N LYS A 82 17.30 -7.05 -4.46
CA LYS A 82 16.86 -8.28 -5.16
C LYS A 82 15.34 -8.33 -5.37
N CYS A 83 14.61 -7.45 -4.71
CA CYS A 83 13.16 -7.40 -4.73
C CYS A 83 12.70 -5.98 -4.42
N ALA A 84 11.54 -5.60 -4.93
CA ALA A 84 10.86 -4.37 -4.56
C ALA A 84 9.83 -4.62 -3.45
N LEU A 85 9.57 -3.57 -2.66
CA LEU A 85 8.54 -3.52 -1.64
C LEU A 85 7.42 -2.59 -2.08
N GLN A 86 6.19 -3.08 -2.07
CA GLN A 86 4.99 -2.28 -2.20
C GLN A 86 4.11 -2.43 -0.97
N ILE A 87 3.79 -1.30 -0.34
CA ILE A 87 2.84 -1.21 0.77
C ILE A 87 1.60 -0.51 0.23
N VAL A 88 0.45 -1.16 0.26
CA VAL A 88 -0.81 -0.59 -0.25
C VAL A 88 -1.86 -0.58 0.84
N THR A 89 -2.22 0.60 1.30
CA THR A 89 -3.37 0.81 2.18
C THR A 89 -4.62 0.93 1.33
N ILE A 90 -5.49 -0.08 1.38
CA ILE A 90 -6.78 -0.14 0.71
C ILE A 90 -7.84 0.43 1.64
N ILE A 91 -8.51 1.49 1.17
CA ILE A 91 -9.63 2.14 1.87
C ILE A 91 -10.94 1.56 1.36
N ASP A 92 -11.06 1.46 0.04
CA ASP A 92 -12.21 0.84 -0.61
C ASP A 92 -11.94 -0.66 -0.79
N SER A 93 -12.52 -1.45 0.12
CA SER A 93 -12.41 -2.91 0.09
C SER A 93 -12.91 -3.55 -1.21
N SER A 94 -13.68 -2.85 -2.05
CA SER A 94 -14.10 -3.36 -3.36
C SER A 94 -12.93 -3.60 -4.32
N LEU A 95 -11.75 -3.03 -4.04
CA LEU A 95 -10.51 -3.33 -4.73
C LEU A 95 -9.98 -4.74 -4.42
N ILE A 96 -10.40 -5.35 -3.31
CA ILE A 96 -10.01 -6.70 -2.92
C ILE A 96 -11.00 -7.68 -3.57
N ALA A 97 -10.49 -8.73 -4.20
CA ALA A 97 -11.36 -9.74 -4.76
C ALA A 97 -12.12 -10.50 -3.66
N ARG A 98 -13.45 -10.61 -3.79
CA ARG A 98 -14.30 -11.39 -2.87
C ARG A 98 -13.87 -12.86 -2.77
N ASN A 99 -13.44 -13.44 -3.89
CA ASN A 99 -12.88 -14.79 -3.97
C ASN A 99 -11.34 -14.75 -4.10
N GLY A 100 -10.71 -13.80 -3.42
CA GLY A 100 -9.26 -13.57 -3.46
C GLY A 100 -8.51 -14.25 -2.31
N PHE A 101 -7.23 -13.87 -2.16
CA PHE A 101 -6.38 -14.42 -1.10
C PHE A 101 -6.57 -13.75 0.27
N PHE A 102 -7.14 -12.54 0.26
CA PHE A 102 -7.26 -11.62 1.38
C PHE A 102 -8.69 -11.48 1.86
N LEU A 103 -8.86 -11.04 3.10
CA LEU A 103 -10.16 -10.65 3.65
C LEU A 103 -10.64 -9.38 2.97
N HIS A 104 -11.93 -9.30 2.67
CA HIS A 104 -12.53 -8.17 1.96
C HIS A 104 -12.86 -7.03 2.93
N GLU A 105 -11.82 -6.35 3.43
CA GLU A 105 -11.90 -5.26 4.41
C GLU A 105 -10.84 -4.17 4.17
N PRO A 106 -11.05 -2.93 4.65
CA PRO A 106 -10.02 -1.90 4.65
C PRO A 106 -8.78 -2.36 5.42
N SER A 107 -7.61 -2.27 4.78
CA SER A 107 -6.40 -2.95 5.27
C SER A 107 -5.13 -2.44 4.61
N ILE A 108 -4.00 -2.74 5.22
CA ILE A 108 -2.68 -2.61 4.60
C ILE A 108 -2.30 -3.96 4.01
N ILE A 109 -2.00 -3.97 2.72
CA ILE A 109 -1.46 -5.12 1.99
C ILE A 109 0.01 -4.86 1.70
N ILE A 110 0.85 -5.78 2.13
CA ILE A 110 2.30 -5.77 1.88
C ILE A 110 2.57 -6.75 0.75
N VAL A 111 3.29 -6.31 -0.27
CA VAL A 111 3.72 -7.14 -1.40
C VAL A 111 5.20 -6.93 -1.62
N LEU A 112 5.98 -8.03 -1.56
CA LEU A 112 7.36 -8.04 -2.01
C LEU A 112 7.45 -8.90 -3.27
N HIS A 113 8.15 -8.40 -4.29
CA HIS A 113 8.26 -9.08 -5.58
C HIS A 113 9.65 -8.97 -6.20
N THR A 114 10.02 -9.93 -7.05
CA THR A 114 11.40 -10.06 -7.60
C THR A 114 11.76 -9.04 -8.70
N GLN A 115 10.83 -8.19 -9.12
CA GLN A 115 11.06 -7.14 -10.14
C GLN A 115 11.47 -5.80 -9.50
N ALA A 116 12.70 -5.72 -9.00
CA ALA A 116 13.22 -4.56 -8.25
C ALA A 116 13.07 -3.22 -8.99
N TYR A 117 13.47 -3.16 -10.27
CA TYR A 117 13.51 -1.93 -11.07
C TYR A 117 12.13 -1.40 -11.52
N LYS A 118 11.03 -2.11 -11.21
CA LYS A 118 9.66 -1.77 -11.65
C LYS A 118 8.73 -1.39 -10.49
N TYR A 119 9.30 -0.95 -9.37
CA TYR A 119 8.58 -0.72 -8.12
C TYR A 119 7.40 0.26 -8.24
N SER A 120 7.42 1.26 -9.12
CA SER A 120 6.33 2.26 -9.22
C SER A 120 5.03 1.75 -9.86
N TRP A 121 4.98 0.52 -10.36
CA TRP A 121 3.79 -0.03 -11.03
C TRP A 121 2.83 -0.73 -10.06
N VAL A 122 2.21 0.04 -9.17
CA VAL A 122 1.27 -0.46 -8.15
C VAL A 122 0.13 -1.28 -8.76
N ASP A 123 -0.40 -0.85 -9.90
CA ASP A 123 -1.49 -1.55 -10.59
C ASP A 123 -1.05 -2.94 -11.10
N GLU A 124 0.19 -3.05 -11.60
CA GLU A 124 0.77 -4.26 -12.18
C GLU A 124 1.13 -5.30 -11.11
N PHE A 125 1.55 -4.83 -9.94
CA PHE A 125 2.02 -5.69 -8.86
C PHE A 125 0.97 -5.79 -7.75
N ALA A 126 0.94 -4.86 -6.80
CA ALA A 126 0.10 -4.98 -5.62
C ALA A 126 -1.40 -5.05 -5.91
N LEU A 127 -1.94 -4.30 -6.87
CA LEU A 127 -3.37 -4.40 -7.18
C LEU A 127 -3.73 -5.68 -7.91
N ASN A 128 -2.86 -6.24 -8.76
CA ASN A 128 -3.08 -7.57 -9.34
C ASN A 128 -3.16 -8.63 -8.24
N VAL A 129 -2.28 -8.56 -7.24
CA VAL A 129 -2.33 -9.44 -6.06
C VAL A 129 -3.62 -9.23 -5.26
N ALA A 130 -4.00 -7.99 -4.94
CA ALA A 130 -5.21 -7.69 -4.17
C ALA A 130 -6.51 -8.10 -4.89
N ARG A 131 -6.56 -7.87 -6.21
CA ARG A 131 -7.70 -8.21 -7.08
C ARG A 131 -7.69 -9.67 -7.52
N ASN A 132 -6.70 -10.46 -7.12
CA ASN A 132 -6.50 -11.83 -7.58
C ASN A 132 -6.55 -11.93 -9.13
N ARG A 133 -5.86 -11.01 -9.82
CA ARG A 133 -5.78 -10.94 -11.29
C ARG A 133 -4.37 -11.25 -11.74
N ASN A 134 -4.25 -12.08 -12.79
CA ASN A 134 -2.95 -12.49 -13.33
C ASN A 134 -2.01 -13.05 -12.26
N VAL A 135 -2.55 -13.72 -11.24
CA VAL A 135 -1.75 -14.27 -10.15
C VAL A 135 -2.00 -15.76 -10.00
N ARG A 136 -0.92 -16.51 -9.83
CA ARG A 136 -0.94 -17.94 -9.50
C ARG A 136 -0.47 -18.09 -8.06
N SER A 137 -1.33 -18.59 -7.19
CA SER A 137 -0.90 -18.99 -5.84
C SER A 137 -0.07 -20.28 -5.92
N ILE A 138 1.08 -20.28 -5.26
CA ILE A 138 1.93 -21.47 -5.09
C ILE A 138 1.68 -22.05 -3.70
N ARG A 139 1.64 -21.19 -2.68
CA ARG A 139 1.52 -21.61 -1.27
C ARG A 139 0.87 -20.51 -0.44
N LYS A 140 0.08 -20.90 0.57
CA LYS A 140 -0.42 -20.01 1.62
C LYS A 140 -0.18 -20.64 2.99
N VAL A 141 0.56 -19.96 3.86
CA VAL A 141 0.88 -20.43 5.23
C VAL A 141 0.88 -19.24 6.17
N ASN A 142 0.18 -19.37 7.30
CA ASN A 142 0.10 -18.34 8.35
C ASN A 142 -0.30 -16.95 7.81
N GLY A 143 -1.22 -16.92 6.84
CA GLY A 143 -1.69 -15.67 6.22
C GLY A 143 -0.72 -15.03 5.23
N ILE A 144 0.49 -15.57 5.05
CA ILE A 144 1.42 -15.19 3.98
C ILE A 144 1.08 -16.00 2.74
N ILE A 145 0.97 -15.31 1.61
CA ILE A 145 0.74 -15.89 0.30
C ILE A 145 2.05 -15.80 -0.46
N TRP A 146 2.47 -16.90 -1.05
CA TRP A 146 3.51 -16.91 -2.06
C TRP A 146 2.90 -17.28 -3.40
N GLY A 147 3.34 -16.59 -4.45
CA GLY A 147 2.79 -16.78 -5.76
C GLY A 147 3.62 -16.16 -6.86
N GLN A 148 3.04 -16.17 -8.04
CA GLN A 148 3.60 -15.62 -9.26
C GLN A 148 2.61 -14.67 -9.91
N ILE A 149 3.08 -13.51 -10.31
CA ILE A 149 2.38 -12.60 -11.21
C ILE A 149 2.69 -13.05 -12.65
N LYS A 150 1.64 -13.15 -13.47
CA LYS A 150 1.61 -13.68 -14.85
C LYS A 150 1.12 -12.61 -15.83
N SER A 151 1.48 -11.36 -15.57
CA SER A 151 1.16 -10.20 -16.40
C SER A 151 2.34 -9.88 -17.34
N GLU A 152 2.39 -8.66 -17.88
CA GLU A 152 3.47 -8.20 -18.78
C GLU A 152 4.84 -8.30 -18.11
N TYR A 153 4.89 -8.11 -16.78
CA TYR A 153 6.10 -8.21 -15.98
C TYR A 153 6.00 -9.33 -14.95
N PRO A 154 6.33 -10.58 -15.33
CA PRO A 154 6.26 -11.71 -14.40
C PRO A 154 7.18 -11.52 -13.20
N ALA A 155 6.66 -11.81 -12.02
CA ALA A 155 7.42 -11.74 -10.79
C ALA A 155 6.97 -12.83 -9.82
N ASP A 156 7.93 -13.44 -9.12
CA ASP A 156 7.60 -14.17 -7.90
C ASP A 156 7.33 -13.14 -6.81
N PHE A 157 6.35 -13.43 -5.96
CA PHE A 157 5.99 -12.55 -4.87
C PHE A 157 5.71 -13.33 -3.58
N PHE A 158 5.82 -12.61 -2.47
CA PHE A 158 5.04 -12.94 -1.30
C PHE A 158 4.28 -11.73 -0.80
N ALA A 159 3.11 -11.98 -0.24
CA ALA A 159 2.22 -10.92 0.20
C ALA A 159 1.42 -11.32 1.44
N PHE A 160 1.02 -10.32 2.21
CA PHE A 160 0.18 -10.51 3.38
C PHE A 160 -0.63 -9.26 3.69
N GLN A 161 -1.71 -9.44 4.43
CA GLN A 161 -2.65 -8.37 4.80
C GLN A 161 -2.64 -8.15 6.32
N ARG A 162 -2.81 -6.89 6.72
CA ARG A 162 -3.06 -6.45 8.10
C ARG A 162 -4.24 -5.48 8.12
N SER A 163 -5.21 -5.76 8.99
CA SER A 163 -6.32 -4.83 9.25
C SER A 163 -5.79 -3.50 9.81
N LEU A 164 -6.40 -2.39 9.40
CA LEU A 164 -6.05 -1.05 9.88
C LEU A 164 -6.26 -0.90 11.40
N ASP A 165 -7.20 -1.65 11.99
CA ASP A 165 -7.50 -1.62 13.42
C ASP A 165 -6.31 -2.06 14.30
N LYS A 166 -5.31 -2.73 13.71
CA LYS A 166 -4.09 -3.12 14.43
C LYS A 166 -3.17 -1.95 14.76
N PHE A 167 -3.39 -0.80 14.12
CA PHE A 167 -2.54 0.39 14.28
C PHE A 167 -3.27 1.56 14.97
N SER A 168 -4.60 1.51 15.08
CA SER A 168 -5.42 2.60 15.64
C SER A 168 -5.46 2.67 17.17
N ASN A 169 -5.23 1.55 17.85
CA ASN A 169 -5.43 1.41 19.30
C ASN A 169 -4.14 1.08 20.07
N THR A 170 -2.98 1.55 19.60
CA THR A 170 -1.70 1.21 20.22
C THR A 170 -1.01 2.43 20.80
N ASP A 171 -0.66 2.38 22.08
CA ASP A 171 0.18 3.40 22.72
C ASP A 171 1.62 3.41 22.16
N ASN A 172 1.99 2.38 21.38
CA ASN A 172 3.28 2.24 20.73
C ASN A 172 3.13 1.80 19.26
N PRO A 173 2.91 2.75 18.32
CA PRO A 173 2.73 2.43 16.90
C PRO A 173 3.99 1.84 16.25
N GLN A 174 5.18 2.20 16.73
CA GLN A 174 6.44 1.64 16.21
C GLN A 174 6.53 0.14 16.46
N GLU A 175 6.18 -0.30 17.66
CA GLU A 175 6.15 -1.72 18.03
C GLU A 175 5.07 -2.49 17.27
N ALA A 176 3.90 -1.87 17.06
CA ALA A 176 2.84 -2.44 16.25
C ALA A 176 3.31 -2.67 14.80
N VAL A 177 3.94 -1.67 14.18
CA VAL A 177 4.55 -1.78 12.85
C VAL A 177 5.62 -2.87 12.82
N ARG A 178 6.48 -2.92 13.85
CA ARG A 178 7.54 -3.93 13.97
C ARG A 178 6.99 -5.35 13.93
N LEU A 179 6.03 -5.64 14.80
CA LEU A 179 5.44 -6.98 14.96
C LEU A 179 4.54 -7.37 13.78
N GLN A 180 3.74 -6.43 13.29
CA GLN A 180 2.70 -6.73 12.29
C GLN A 180 3.23 -6.71 10.86
N ILE A 181 4.26 -5.92 10.56
CA ILE A 181 4.76 -5.71 9.19
C ILE A 181 6.23 -6.12 9.07
N VAL A 182 7.12 -5.49 9.84
CA VAL A 182 8.58 -5.60 9.65
C VAL A 182 9.09 -7.02 9.91
N ASN A 183 8.73 -7.62 11.06
CA ASN A 183 9.16 -8.98 11.41
C ASN A 183 8.69 -10.01 10.36
N PRO A 184 7.40 -10.01 9.93
CA PRO A 184 6.97 -10.86 8.81
C PRO A 184 7.77 -10.65 7.53
N ILE A 185 8.15 -9.42 7.16
CA ILE A 185 8.99 -9.17 5.98
C ILE A 185 10.34 -9.86 6.16
N ILE A 186 11.05 -9.58 7.25
CA ILE A 186 12.40 -10.09 7.52
C ILE A 186 12.40 -11.62 7.58
N GLU A 187 11.45 -12.23 8.30
CA GLU A 187 11.36 -13.68 8.44
C GLU A 187 11.13 -14.39 7.11
N ASN A 188 10.33 -13.81 6.22
CA ASN A 188 10.01 -14.44 4.94
C ASN A 188 11.11 -14.21 3.90
N LEU A 189 11.78 -13.07 3.93
CA LEU A 189 12.99 -12.85 3.13
C LEU A 189 14.09 -13.86 3.46
N ARG A 190 14.29 -14.18 4.74
CA ARG A 190 15.24 -15.22 5.18
C ARG A 190 14.93 -16.61 4.63
N LYS A 191 13.65 -16.90 4.35
CA LYS A 191 13.21 -18.18 3.74
C LYS A 191 13.37 -18.19 2.22
N GLY A 192 13.54 -17.03 1.59
CA GLY A 192 13.59 -16.86 0.14
C GLY A 192 12.21 -16.90 -0.52
N PHE A 193 12.18 -16.52 -1.80
CA PHE A 193 11.02 -16.75 -2.65
C PHE A 193 10.97 -18.25 -3.01
N PRO A 194 9.79 -18.89 -3.03
CA PRO A 194 9.71 -20.29 -3.38
C PRO A 194 10.22 -20.52 -4.79
N ASN A 195 11.11 -21.48 -4.95
CA ASN A 195 11.36 -22.05 -6.28
C ASN A 195 10.04 -22.67 -6.76
N PRO A 196 9.58 -22.39 -7.99
CA PRO A 196 8.45 -23.10 -8.55
C PRO A 196 8.75 -24.61 -8.48
N PRO A 197 7.76 -25.46 -8.15
CA PRO A 197 7.96 -26.90 -8.25
C PRO A 197 8.40 -27.22 -9.68
N ALA A 198 9.49 -27.99 -9.78
CA ALA A 198 10.07 -28.46 -11.03
C ALA A 198 9.05 -29.22 -11.90
#